data_AF-A0A0E0LNZ9-F1
#
_entry.id   AF-A0A0E0LNZ9-F1
#
_cell.length_a   1.000
_cell.length_b   1.000
_cell.length_c   1.000
_cell.angle_alpha   90.00
_cell.angle_beta   90.00
_cell.angle_gamma   90.00
#
_symmetry.space_group_name_H-M   'P 1'
#
loop_
_entity.id
_entity.type
_entity.pdbx_description
1 polymer ?
#
loop_
_entity_poly.entity_id
_entity_poly.type
_entity_poly.pdbx_seq_one_letter_code
_entity_poly.pdbx_strand_id
1 'polypeptide(L)'
;MTLYFHDILYDYSNSTSNSTSAAATKPTALATAVSPNGTFFGEVVVFDDPMTAGRALPPPSRRETAAVVARVQGVYLYDSKEVYDAWFAFSVVFNSTARRGTLNLMGADVMSEKTRDISVVGGTGDFFMSRGVATLRTDAVEGLVYFRLQMDIKLYECYV
;
A
#
# COMPACT_ATOMS: atom_id res chain seq x y z
N MET A 1 12.35 10.33 -0.15
CA MET A 1 12.03 10.04 -1.57
C MET A 1 10.51 10.03 -1.74
N THR A 2 10.01 10.50 -2.88
CA THR A 2 8.57 10.51 -3.20
C THR A 2 8.28 9.48 -4.27
N LEU A 3 7.31 8.60 -4.03
CA LEU A 3 6.93 7.50 -4.90
C LEU A 3 5.41 7.34 -4.92
N TYR A 4 4.87 6.65 -5.92
CA TYR A 4 3.43 6.43 -6.07
C TYR A 4 3.13 4.94 -5.98
N PHE A 5 2.30 4.58 -5.01
CA PHE A 5 1.79 3.25 -4.73
C PHE A 5 0.45 3.06 -5.40
N HIS A 6 0.26 1.96 -6.13
CA HIS A 6 -0.95 1.68 -6.90
C HIS A 6 -1.52 0.32 -6.53
N ASP A 7 -2.74 0.32 -6.00
CA ASP A 7 -3.47 -0.90 -5.67
C ASP A 7 -4.62 -1.09 -6.67
N ILE A 8 -4.75 -2.30 -7.21
CA ILE A 8 -5.86 -2.71 -8.05
C ILE A 8 -6.45 -3.99 -7.44
N LEU A 9 -7.55 -3.82 -6.72
CA LEU A 9 -8.26 -4.91 -6.07
C LEU A 9 -8.91 -5.83 -7.09
N TYR A 10 -8.75 -7.14 -6.90
CA TYR A 10 -9.47 -8.14 -7.65
C TYR A 10 -10.98 -8.03 -7.37
N ASP A 11 -11.73 -7.61 -8.38
CA ASP A 11 -13.17 -7.34 -8.34
C ASP A 11 -14.04 -8.55 -8.70
N TYR A 12 -13.47 -9.76 -8.61
CA TYR A 12 -14.11 -11.02 -9.02
C TYR A 12 -14.46 -11.12 -10.52
N SER A 13 -13.91 -10.23 -11.36
CA SER A 13 -14.00 -10.31 -12.82
C SER A 13 -12.87 -11.17 -13.42
N ASN A 14 -12.85 -11.32 -14.74
CA ASN A 14 -11.74 -11.99 -15.46
C ASN A 14 -10.44 -11.14 -15.55
N SER A 15 -10.30 -10.09 -14.72
CA SER A 15 -9.15 -9.15 -14.72
C SER A 15 -7.95 -9.65 -13.91
N THR A 16 -7.65 -10.95 -13.96
CA THR A 16 -6.57 -11.59 -13.18
C THR A 16 -5.18 -11.09 -13.56
N SER A 17 -4.99 -10.59 -14.78
CA SER A 17 -3.71 -10.02 -15.24
C SER A 17 -3.49 -8.57 -14.83
N ASN A 18 -4.54 -7.84 -14.45
CA ASN A 18 -4.46 -6.43 -14.08
C ASN A 18 -4.46 -6.20 -12.57
N SER A 19 -5.17 -7.07 -11.84
CA SER A 19 -5.30 -7.02 -10.38
C SER A 19 -3.95 -7.25 -9.70
N THR A 20 -3.71 -6.52 -8.62
CA THR A 20 -2.46 -6.56 -7.86
C THR A 20 -2.70 -6.87 -6.38
N SER A 21 -3.94 -6.76 -5.93
CA SER A 21 -4.39 -7.12 -4.59
C SER A 21 -5.67 -7.95 -4.60
N ALA A 22 -5.96 -8.62 -3.49
CA ALA A 22 -7.17 -9.42 -3.32
C ALA A 22 -7.58 -9.51 -1.84
N ALA A 23 -8.88 -9.50 -1.58
CA ALA A 23 -9.42 -9.79 -0.26
C ALA A 23 -9.13 -11.25 0.12
N ALA A 24 -8.38 -11.43 1.20
CA ALA A 24 -8.06 -12.74 1.77
C ALA A 24 -9.12 -13.22 2.77
N THR A 25 -9.88 -12.30 3.35
CA THR A 25 -11.02 -12.58 4.23
C THR A 25 -12.26 -11.81 3.75
N LYS A 26 -13.43 -12.17 4.29
CA LYS A 26 -14.63 -11.34 4.19
C LYS A 26 -14.70 -10.41 5.40
N PRO A 27 -15.44 -9.29 5.33
CA PRO A 27 -15.75 -8.51 6.52
C PRO A 27 -16.41 -9.40 7.57
N THR A 28 -16.14 -9.10 8.83
CA THR A 28 -16.78 -9.83 9.93
C THR A 28 -18.28 -9.54 9.97
N ALA A 29 -19.06 -10.44 10.59
CA ALA A 29 -20.48 -10.20 10.83
C ALA A 29 -20.73 -8.92 11.66
N LEU A 30 -19.74 -8.49 12.45
CA LEU A 30 -19.83 -7.26 13.22
C LEU A 30 -19.90 -6.03 12.30
N ALA A 31 -19.17 -6.01 11.17
CA ALA A 31 -19.08 -4.86 10.27
C ALA A 31 -20.47 -4.36 9.83
N THR A 32 -21.34 -5.29 9.39
CA THR A 32 -22.72 -4.96 8.97
C THR A 32 -23.64 -4.66 10.15
N ALA A 33 -23.39 -5.27 11.32
CA ALA A 33 -24.21 -5.07 12.51
C ALA A 33 -24.08 -3.64 13.08
N VAL A 34 -22.90 -3.03 12.96
CA VAL A 34 -22.63 -1.67 13.48
C VAL A 34 -22.71 -0.58 12.41
N SER A 35 -22.45 -0.91 11.15
CA SER A 35 -22.47 0.03 10.04
C SER A 35 -23.18 -0.59 8.83
N PRO A 36 -24.47 -0.25 8.61
CA PRO A 36 -25.23 -0.75 7.46
C PRO A 36 -24.60 -0.40 6.10
N ASN A 37 -23.81 0.69 6.07
CA ASN A 37 -23.09 1.15 4.88
C ASN A 37 -21.70 0.50 4.72
N GLY A 38 -21.30 -0.37 5.66
CA GLY A 38 -20.11 -1.22 5.59
C GLY A 38 -18.79 -0.51 5.84
N THR A 39 -18.16 -0.74 7.00
CA THR A 39 -16.77 -0.35 7.26
C THR A 39 -15.75 -1.42 6.82
N PHE A 40 -16.24 -2.53 6.26
CA PHE A 40 -15.44 -3.72 5.92
C PHE A 40 -14.64 -4.29 7.12
N PHE A 41 -15.03 -3.97 8.35
CA PHE A 41 -14.29 -4.32 9.57
C PHE A 41 -13.91 -5.81 9.62
N GLY A 42 -12.59 -6.06 9.67
CA GLY A 42 -11.94 -7.37 9.69
C GLY A 42 -11.72 -8.01 8.32
N GLU A 43 -12.06 -7.34 7.22
CA GLU A 43 -11.56 -7.70 5.89
C GLU A 43 -10.07 -7.39 5.81
N VAL A 44 -9.29 -8.39 5.39
CA VAL A 44 -7.85 -8.32 5.15
C VAL A 44 -7.62 -8.44 3.66
N VAL A 45 -6.83 -7.53 3.10
CA VAL A 45 -6.41 -7.54 1.71
C VAL A 45 -4.92 -7.82 1.64
N VAL A 46 -4.53 -8.80 0.81
CA VAL A 46 -3.13 -9.08 0.46
C VAL A 46 -2.81 -8.38 -0.84
N PHE A 47 -1.61 -7.81 -0.96
CA PHE A 47 -1.22 -7.07 -2.15
C PHE A 47 0.25 -7.27 -2.54
N ASP A 48 0.48 -7.27 -3.85
CA ASP A 48 1.80 -7.18 -4.49
C ASP A 48 1.73 -6.11 -5.58
N ASP A 49 1.94 -4.88 -5.16
CA ASP A 49 1.57 -3.69 -5.91
C ASP A 49 2.78 -3.02 -6.57
N PRO A 50 2.62 -2.47 -7.78
CA PRO A 50 3.64 -1.67 -8.42
C PRO A 50 3.80 -0.31 -7.73
N MET A 51 5.05 0.08 -7.51
CA MET A 51 5.41 1.43 -7.09
C MET A 51 6.24 2.14 -8.15
N THR A 52 5.84 3.38 -8.48
CA THR A 52 6.39 4.15 -9.61
C THR A 52 6.98 5.49 -9.13
N ALA A 53 7.85 6.08 -9.94
CA ALA A 53 8.45 7.40 -9.64
C ALA A 53 7.51 8.59 -9.93
N GLY A 54 6.44 8.37 -10.70
CA GLY A 54 5.46 9.38 -11.08
C GLY A 54 4.06 8.79 -11.14
N ARG A 55 3.03 9.61 -11.28
CA ARG A 55 1.61 9.17 -11.18
C ARG A 55 1.16 8.11 -12.19
N ALA A 56 1.91 7.90 -13.28
CA ALA A 56 1.52 7.03 -14.37
C ALA A 56 1.80 5.57 -14.05
N LEU A 57 0.76 4.74 -14.12
CA LEU A 57 0.87 3.29 -14.03
C LEU A 57 0.98 2.70 -15.45
N PRO A 58 2.06 1.97 -15.79
CA PRO A 58 2.13 1.27 -17.07
C PRO A 58 1.04 0.23 -17.22
N PRO A 59 0.63 -0.08 -18.48
CA PRO A 59 -0.25 -1.21 -18.74
C PRO A 59 0.40 -2.51 -18.21
N PRO A 60 -0.40 -3.54 -17.85
CA PRO A 60 0.10 -4.76 -17.23
C PRO A 60 1.32 -5.38 -17.94
N SER A 61 1.29 -5.41 -19.28
CA SER A 61 2.37 -5.95 -20.11
C SER A 61 3.72 -5.23 -20.02
N ARG A 62 3.80 -4.04 -19.41
CA ARG A 62 5.01 -3.23 -19.27
C ARG A 62 5.37 -2.88 -17.83
N ARG A 63 4.63 -3.38 -16.84
CA ARG A 63 4.91 -3.09 -15.42
C ARG A 63 6.28 -3.62 -15.00
N GLU A 64 6.77 -4.70 -15.61
CA GLU A 64 8.06 -5.30 -15.25
C GLU A 64 9.28 -4.55 -15.81
N THR A 65 9.13 -3.72 -16.84
CA THR A 65 10.28 -3.31 -17.68
C THR A 65 10.59 -1.82 -17.75
N ALA A 66 9.69 -0.90 -17.35
CA ALA A 66 9.94 0.52 -17.68
C ALA A 66 9.53 1.62 -16.68
N ALA A 67 8.74 1.36 -15.63
CA ALA A 67 8.39 2.45 -14.69
C ALA A 67 8.22 2.05 -13.22
N VAL A 68 8.18 0.76 -12.94
CA VAL A 68 8.10 0.25 -11.57
C VAL A 68 9.50 0.30 -10.98
N VAL A 69 9.68 1.12 -9.95
CA VAL A 69 10.96 1.33 -9.26
C VAL A 69 11.10 0.46 -8.01
N ALA A 70 9.98 -0.04 -7.50
CA ALA A 70 9.88 -0.97 -6.38
C ALA A 70 8.55 -1.73 -6.45
N ARG A 71 8.43 -2.81 -5.69
CA ARG A 71 7.14 -3.43 -5.38
C ARG A 71 6.74 -3.13 -3.94
N VAL A 72 5.46 -3.04 -3.66
CA VAL A 72 4.92 -2.93 -2.30
C VAL A 72 4.19 -4.22 -2.00
N GLN A 73 4.69 -4.97 -1.02
CA GLN A 73 4.20 -6.32 -0.73
C GLN A 73 3.78 -6.41 0.73
N GLY A 74 2.54 -6.80 0.98
CA GLY A 74 2.04 -6.87 2.35
C GLY A 74 0.54 -7.05 2.45
N VAL A 75 0.01 -6.51 3.54
CA VAL A 75 -1.42 -6.55 3.86
C VAL A 75 -1.90 -5.19 4.36
N TYR A 76 -3.17 -4.92 4.09
CA TYR A 76 -3.94 -3.95 4.84
C TYR A 76 -5.21 -4.62 5.36
N LEU A 77 -5.77 -4.09 6.44
CA LEU A 77 -7.05 -4.54 6.97
C LEU A 77 -7.87 -3.35 7.42
N TYR A 78 -9.19 -3.48 7.31
CA TYR A 78 -10.10 -2.46 7.84
C TYR A 78 -10.36 -2.73 9.32
N ASP A 79 -9.95 -1.81 10.18
CA ASP A 79 -9.85 -2.04 11.64
C ASP A 79 -10.76 -1.12 12.47
N SER A 80 -11.56 -0.27 11.82
CA SER A 80 -12.54 0.57 12.48
C SER A 80 -13.97 0.04 12.32
N LYS A 81 -14.71 0.04 13.44
CA LYS A 81 -16.12 -0.38 13.51
C LYS A 81 -17.08 0.67 12.98
N GLU A 82 -16.76 1.95 13.17
CA GLU A 82 -17.73 3.05 12.99
C GLU A 82 -17.43 3.87 11.73
N VAL A 83 -16.15 4.05 11.42
CA VAL A 83 -15.69 4.76 10.23
C VAL A 83 -14.86 3.85 9.33
N TYR A 84 -14.81 4.14 8.04
CA TYR A 84 -13.96 3.43 7.10
C TYR A 84 -12.51 3.84 7.34
N ASP A 85 -11.70 2.91 7.85
CA ASP A 85 -10.32 3.15 8.23
C ASP A 85 -9.47 1.89 8.04
N ALA A 86 -8.17 2.06 7.82
CA ALA A 86 -7.28 0.95 7.49
C ALA A 86 -6.02 0.93 8.35
N TRP A 87 -5.44 -0.27 8.48
CA TRP A 87 -4.12 -0.47 9.04
C TRP A 87 -3.24 -1.25 8.08
N PHE A 88 -2.01 -0.79 7.89
CA PHE A 88 -1.06 -1.34 6.93
C PHE A 88 0.12 -2.05 7.61
N ALA A 89 0.56 -3.16 7.03
CA ALA A 89 1.90 -3.72 7.22
C ALA A 89 2.44 -4.24 5.88
N PHE A 90 3.55 -3.65 5.43
CA PHE A 90 4.12 -3.99 4.13
C PHE A 90 5.60 -3.69 4.02
N SER A 91 6.20 -4.24 2.97
CA SER A 91 7.57 -4.00 2.57
C SER A 91 7.61 -3.29 1.22
N VAL A 92 8.38 -2.20 1.12
CA VAL A 92 8.78 -1.64 -0.16
C VAL A 92 10.05 -2.37 -0.60
N VAL A 93 9.95 -3.17 -1.65
CA VAL A 93 10.99 -4.04 -2.18
C VAL A 93 11.65 -3.39 -3.39
N PHE A 94 12.88 -2.91 -3.19
CA PHE A 94 13.72 -2.37 -4.25
C PHE A 94 14.61 -3.49 -4.81
N ASN A 95 14.60 -3.66 -6.13
CA ASN A 95 15.44 -4.65 -6.81
C ASN A 95 15.98 -4.10 -8.14
N SER A 96 16.57 -2.92 -8.09
CA SER A 96 17.21 -2.29 -9.24
C SER A 96 18.73 -2.27 -9.06
N THR A 97 19.46 -1.81 -10.08
CA THR A 97 20.89 -1.50 -9.96
C THR A 97 21.15 -0.25 -9.12
N ALA A 98 20.18 0.65 -9.00
CA ALA A 98 20.32 1.90 -8.25
C ALA A 98 20.00 1.74 -6.75
N ARG A 99 19.08 0.84 -6.41
CA ARG A 99 18.65 0.52 -5.04
C ARG A 99 18.24 -0.94 -4.96
N ARG A 100 18.77 -1.65 -3.96
CA ARG A 100 18.50 -3.05 -3.67
C ARG A 100 18.34 -3.30 -2.18
N GLY A 101 17.18 -3.78 -1.77
CA GLY A 101 16.85 -4.01 -0.36
C GLY A 101 15.39 -3.74 -0.06
N THR A 102 15.03 -3.70 1.22
CA THR A 102 13.65 -3.45 1.65
C THR A 102 13.56 -2.33 2.67
N LEU A 103 12.47 -1.59 2.64
CA LEU A 103 11.98 -0.81 3.77
C LEU A 103 10.71 -1.49 4.29
N ASN A 104 10.64 -1.75 5.59
CA ASN A 104 9.48 -2.36 6.23
C ASN A 104 8.69 -1.26 6.94
N LEU A 105 7.39 -1.22 6.71
CA LEU A 105 6.48 -0.19 7.21
C LEU A 105 5.27 -0.82 7.89
N MET A 106 4.79 -0.18 8.96
CA MET A 106 3.55 -0.56 9.62
C MET A 106 2.91 0.62 10.35
N GLY A 107 1.58 0.67 10.37
CA GLY A 107 0.84 1.72 11.07
C GLY A 107 -0.60 1.88 10.60
N ALA A 108 -1.36 2.66 11.37
CA ALA A 108 -2.71 3.07 11.00
C ALA A 108 -2.66 4.09 9.85
N ASP A 109 -3.54 3.91 8.86
CA ASP A 109 -3.80 4.86 7.79
C ASP A 109 -5.17 5.49 8.03
N VAL A 110 -5.21 6.51 8.89
CA VAL A 110 -6.43 7.28 9.22
C VAL A 110 -7.02 7.93 7.96
N MET A 111 -7.88 7.22 7.23
CA MET A 111 -8.23 7.55 5.84
C MET A 111 -8.97 8.88 5.69
N SER A 112 -9.60 9.37 6.76
CA SER A 112 -10.28 10.68 6.81
C SER A 112 -9.32 11.86 6.77
N GLU A 113 -8.04 11.66 7.13
CA GLU A 113 -7.02 12.70 7.15
C GLU A 113 -6.43 12.96 5.77
N LYS A 114 -6.02 14.21 5.50
CA LYS A 114 -5.38 14.57 4.22
C LYS A 114 -4.00 13.94 4.04
N THR A 115 -3.31 13.68 5.15
CA THR A 115 -1.96 13.11 5.22
C THR A 115 -1.89 12.16 6.39
N ARG A 116 -1.26 10.99 6.19
CA ARG A 116 -1.10 9.97 7.24
C ARG A 116 0.35 9.54 7.34
N ASP A 117 0.89 9.48 8.54
CA ASP A 117 2.27 9.08 8.78
C ASP A 117 2.34 7.62 9.23
N ILE A 118 3.07 6.81 8.46
CA ILE A 118 3.34 5.40 8.75
C ILE A 118 4.81 5.24 9.14
N SER A 119 5.08 4.42 10.15
CA SER A 119 6.45 4.20 10.63
C SER A 119 7.23 3.35 9.65
N VAL A 120 8.46 3.76 9.35
CA VAL A 120 9.48 2.86 8.80
C VAL A 120 10.16 2.19 9.99
N VAL A 121 9.85 0.91 10.18
CA VAL A 121 10.27 0.13 11.36
C VAL A 121 11.58 -0.62 11.16
N GLY A 122 12.10 -0.66 9.95
CA GLY A 122 13.39 -1.27 9.64
C GLY A 122 13.65 -1.33 8.15
N GLY A 123 14.84 -1.82 7.78
CA GLY A 123 15.18 -2.10 6.39
C GLY A 123 16.32 -3.09 6.24
N THR A 124 16.52 -3.56 5.01
CA THR A 124 17.52 -4.55 4.61
C THR A 124 18.29 -4.08 3.37
N GLY A 125 19.44 -4.68 3.07
CA GLY A 125 20.27 -4.30 1.92
C GLY A 125 20.76 -2.87 2.04
N ASP A 126 20.57 -2.06 1.00
CA ASP A 126 20.92 -0.63 0.99
C ASP A 126 20.21 0.19 2.08
N PHE A 127 19.16 -0.37 2.69
CA PHE A 127 18.39 0.25 3.76
C PHE A 127 18.62 -0.40 5.13
N PHE A 128 19.71 -1.14 5.30
CA PHE A 128 20.04 -1.81 6.54
C PHE A 128 19.92 -0.87 7.75
N MET A 129 19.19 -1.32 8.77
CA MET A 129 18.94 -0.59 10.03
C MET A 129 18.21 0.76 9.88
N SER A 130 17.57 1.02 8.72
CA SER A 130 16.86 2.28 8.50
C SER A 130 15.70 2.49 9.47
N ARG A 131 15.57 3.71 10.00
CA ARG A 131 14.36 4.20 10.67
C ARG A 131 13.87 5.49 10.05
N GLY A 132 12.57 5.70 10.08
CA GLY A 132 11.95 6.79 9.34
C GLY A 132 10.44 6.90 9.51
N VAL A 133 9.87 7.78 8.70
CA VAL A 133 8.43 7.97 8.56
C VAL A 133 8.11 8.06 7.06
N ALA A 134 7.02 7.44 6.65
CA ALA A 134 6.44 7.62 5.33
C ALA A 134 5.12 8.38 5.46
N THR A 135 5.03 9.55 4.83
CA THR A 135 3.79 10.32 4.76
C THR A 135 3.00 9.92 3.52
N LEU A 136 1.82 9.35 3.71
CA LEU A 136 0.87 8.99 2.66
C LEU A 136 -0.09 10.14 2.36
N ARG A 137 -0.38 10.35 1.07
CA ARG A 137 -1.45 11.22 0.57
C ARG A 137 -2.26 10.48 -0.48
N THR A 138 -3.58 10.58 -0.40
CA THR A 138 -4.48 9.98 -1.38
C THR A 138 -4.44 10.84 -2.64
N ASP A 139 -3.94 10.29 -3.74
CA ASP A 139 -3.74 11.01 -5.00
C ASP A 139 -4.85 10.68 -6.03
N ALA A 140 -5.36 9.44 -6.03
CA ALA A 140 -6.55 9.05 -6.79
C ALA A 140 -7.27 7.87 -6.14
N VAL A 141 -8.60 7.81 -6.30
CA VAL A 141 -9.46 6.69 -5.91
C VAL A 141 -10.54 6.53 -6.99
N GLU A 142 -10.73 5.31 -7.48
CA GLU A 142 -11.75 4.95 -8.48
C GLU A 142 -12.60 3.80 -7.93
N GLY A 143 -13.72 4.17 -7.30
CA GLY A 143 -14.61 3.20 -6.63
C GLY A 143 -13.90 2.48 -5.49
N LEU A 144 -14.13 1.16 -5.40
CA LEU A 144 -13.47 0.26 -4.44
C LEU A 144 -12.36 -0.58 -5.08
N VAL A 145 -12.07 -0.36 -6.37
CA VAL A 145 -11.22 -1.24 -7.17
C VAL A 145 -9.82 -0.68 -7.32
N TYR A 146 -9.66 0.64 -7.38
CA TYR A 146 -8.35 1.24 -7.57
C TYR A 146 -8.12 2.42 -6.64
N PHE A 147 -6.92 2.49 -6.09
CA PHE A 147 -6.41 3.70 -5.48
C PHE A 147 -4.93 3.91 -5.79
N ARG A 148 -4.52 5.18 -5.70
CA ARG A 148 -3.13 5.62 -5.78
C ARG A 148 -2.79 6.48 -4.58
N LEU A 149 -1.75 6.09 -3.86
CA LEU A 149 -1.17 6.90 -2.78
C LEU A 149 0.16 7.50 -3.24
N GLN A 150 0.33 8.80 -3.05
CA GLN A 150 1.65 9.39 -3.00
C GLN A 150 2.27 9.07 -1.63
N MET A 151 3.48 8.51 -1.62
CA MET A 151 4.23 8.21 -0.41
C MET A 151 5.54 8.99 -0.38
N ASP A 152 5.69 9.86 0.61
CA ASP A 152 6.92 10.59 0.91
C ASP A 152 7.69 9.90 2.04
N ILE A 153 8.71 9.11 1.69
CA ILE A 153 9.55 8.40 2.65
C ILE A 153 10.70 9.29 3.12
N LYS A 154 10.81 9.48 4.44
CA LYS A 154 11.89 10.22 5.09
C LYS A 154 12.58 9.31 6.10
N LEU A 155 13.83 8.94 5.82
CA LEU A 155 14.67 8.19 6.73
C LEU A 155 15.48 9.19 7.57
N TYR A 156 15.51 9.01 8.88
CA TYR A 156 16.28 9.86 9.81
C TYR A 156 17.46 9.13 10.44
N GLU A 157 17.47 7.80 10.38
CA GLU A 157 18.63 6.97 10.71
C GLU A 157 19.00 6.18 9.45
N CYS A 158 20.19 6.47 8.92
CA CYS A 158 20.71 5.90 7.69
C CYS A 158 22.12 5.39 7.97
N TYR A 159 22.43 4.19 7.50
CA TYR A 159 23.75 3.60 7.62
C TYR A 159 24.34 3.55 6.21
N VAL A 160 25.44 4.28 6.01
CA VAL A 160 26.24 4.30 4.78
C VAL A 160 27.45 3.40 4.99
#